data_AF-A0A3P8UZ30-F1
#
_entry.id   AF-A0A3P8UZ30-F1
#
_cell.length_a   1.000
_cell.length_b   1.000
_cell.length_c   1.000
_cell.angle_alpha   90.00
_cell.angle_beta   90.00
_cell.angle_gamma   90.00
#
_symmetry.space_group_name_H-M   'P 1'
#
loop_
_entity.id
_entity.type
_entity.pdbx_description
1 polymer ?
#
loop_
_entity_poly.entity_id
_entity_poly.type
_entity_poly.pdbx_seq_one_letter_code
_entity_poly.pdbx_strand_id
1 'polypeptide(L)'
;MQLLDQKNHSPAAEEDAHCNAIMALVAVQTSPFPGEERLTVSVSHRNLIYPVFEPRTCPPMSELTHRHSHDHKRCCGDGGSGHIPLKEMPTVQLDTHHMGTDVVIVKSGRRICGTGGCLANAPLHQNKSYFEFKIQSTGVWGIGVATQKVNLNQVPMGRDTNSLVLRHDGSVYHNNEEKNRLPANSLPQEGDIVGITYDHVEMNLYLNGKNMHCPASGIRGTVYPVVYVDDSAILDCQFSDFYHTAPHGFEKILFEQQIF
;
A
#
# COMPACT_ATOMS: atom_id res chain seq x y z
N MET A 1 -1.30 -4.60 47.16
CA MET A 1 -1.95 -4.03 45.96
C MET A 1 -0.87 -3.37 45.13
N GLN A 2 -0.24 -4.14 44.23
CA GLN A 2 0.69 -3.59 43.23
C GLN A 2 -0.09 -3.47 41.93
N LEU A 3 -0.16 -2.24 41.40
CA LEU A 3 -0.66 -1.96 40.06
C LEU A 3 0.38 -2.40 39.03
N LEU A 4 -0.06 -3.13 38.02
CA LEU A 4 0.70 -3.37 36.79
C LEU A 4 0.69 -2.08 35.95
N ASP A 5 1.87 -1.57 35.62
CA ASP A 5 2.05 -0.65 34.50
C ASP A 5 2.17 -1.46 33.20
N GLN A 6 1.14 -1.39 32.35
CA GLN A 6 1.20 -1.87 30.97
C GLN A 6 2.03 -0.87 30.15
N LYS A 7 3.24 -1.28 29.75
CA LYS A 7 4.08 -0.54 28.82
C LYS A 7 3.62 -0.84 27.40
N ASN A 8 2.95 0.13 26.77
CA ASN A 8 2.51 0.08 25.37
C ASN A 8 3.69 -0.27 24.43
N HIS A 9 3.59 -1.44 23.80
CA HIS A 9 4.46 -1.84 22.68
C HIS A 9 3.94 -1.19 21.40
N SER A 10 4.84 -0.58 20.62
CA SER A 10 4.52 -0.03 19.30
C SER A 10 4.41 -1.17 18.28
N PRO A 11 3.26 -1.36 17.60
CA PRO A 11 3.02 -2.48 16.68
C PRO A 11 3.79 -2.38 15.34
N ALA A 12 4.39 -1.21 15.03
CA ALA A 12 4.98 -0.96 13.72
C ALA A 12 6.29 -1.73 13.45
N ALA A 13 7.04 -2.12 14.48
CA ALA A 13 8.32 -2.82 14.31
C ALA A 13 8.18 -4.35 14.22
N GLU A 14 7.06 -4.90 14.71
CA GLU A 14 6.79 -6.35 14.75
C GLU A 14 6.14 -6.84 13.44
N GLU A 15 5.39 -5.97 12.75
CA GLU A 15 4.70 -6.27 11.48
C GLU A 15 5.67 -6.37 10.29
N ASP A 16 6.73 -5.53 10.24
CA ASP A 16 7.78 -5.62 9.21
C ASP A 16 8.64 -6.89 9.37
N ALA A 17 8.77 -7.43 10.58
CA ALA A 17 9.47 -8.69 10.83
C ALA A 17 8.65 -9.92 10.41
N HIS A 18 7.32 -9.87 10.48
CA HIS A 18 6.44 -11.00 10.14
C HIS A 18 6.44 -11.30 8.62
N CYS A 19 6.41 -10.27 7.77
CA CYS A 19 6.58 -10.44 6.32
C CYS A 19 7.97 -11.00 5.97
N ASN A 20 9.04 -10.49 6.61
CA ASN A 20 10.39 -11.02 6.40
C ASN A 20 10.56 -12.45 6.95
N ALA A 21 9.85 -12.81 8.02
CA ALA A 21 9.92 -14.15 8.63
C ALA A 21 9.19 -15.21 7.79
N ILE A 22 8.08 -14.86 7.12
CA ILE A 22 7.43 -15.75 6.15
C ILE A 22 8.37 -16.06 4.96
N MET A 23 9.24 -15.11 4.58
CA MET A 23 10.19 -15.25 3.47
C MET A 23 11.44 -16.09 3.82
N ALA A 24 11.78 -16.29 5.09
CA ALA A 24 13.02 -16.96 5.51
C ALA A 24 12.99 -18.50 5.38
N LEU A 25 11.89 -19.11 4.92
CA LEU A 25 11.75 -20.58 4.87
C LEU A 25 12.04 -21.24 3.51
N VAL A 26 12.64 -20.52 2.56
CA VAL A 26 13.05 -21.10 1.26
C VAL A 26 14.58 -21.12 1.16
N ALA A 27 15.20 -22.17 1.70
CA ALA A 27 16.62 -22.44 1.45
C ALA A 27 16.76 -23.34 0.21
N VAL A 28 17.35 -22.79 -0.85
CA VAL A 28 17.79 -23.56 -2.03
C VAL A 28 19.07 -24.31 -1.63
N GLN A 29 19.01 -25.64 -1.56
CA GLN A 29 20.21 -26.47 -1.49
C GLN A 29 20.68 -26.77 -2.91
N THR A 30 21.85 -26.27 -3.28
CA THR A 30 22.55 -26.67 -4.51
C THR A 30 23.13 -28.07 -4.31
N SER A 31 22.74 -29.01 -5.17
CA SER A 31 23.31 -30.37 -5.16
C SER A 31 24.73 -30.38 -5.74
N PRO A 32 25.68 -31.20 -5.25
CA PRO A 32 27.05 -31.21 -5.75
C PRO A 32 27.31 -32.16 -6.93
N PHE A 33 26.29 -32.60 -7.68
CA PHE A 33 26.49 -33.54 -8.80
C PHE A 33 25.96 -32.99 -10.14
N PRO A 34 26.75 -33.05 -11.23
CA PRO A 34 26.31 -32.56 -12.52
C PRO A 34 25.41 -33.60 -13.21
N GLY A 35 24.16 -33.22 -13.46
CA GLY A 35 23.28 -33.91 -14.40
C GLY A 35 22.08 -34.64 -13.80
N GLU A 36 21.12 -33.91 -13.23
CA GLU A 36 19.66 -34.15 -13.31
C GLU A 36 18.95 -33.14 -12.38
N GLU A 37 18.24 -32.15 -12.94
CA GLU A 37 17.41 -31.24 -12.14
C GLU A 37 16.07 -31.90 -11.80
N ARG A 38 15.93 -32.37 -10.55
CA ARG A 38 14.63 -32.57 -9.90
C ARG A 38 14.58 -31.72 -8.64
N LEU A 39 13.68 -30.74 -8.62
CA LEU A 39 13.33 -29.96 -7.43
C LEU A 39 12.60 -30.86 -6.42
N THR A 40 13.24 -31.18 -5.31
CA THR A 40 12.58 -31.76 -4.12
C THR A 40 12.52 -30.71 -3.01
N VAL A 41 11.31 -30.38 -2.56
CA VAL A 41 11.04 -29.49 -1.42
C VAL A 41 10.99 -30.32 -0.14
N SER A 42 11.79 -29.97 0.87
CA SER A 42 11.69 -30.55 2.21
C SER A 42 11.66 -29.46 3.29
N VAL A 43 10.61 -29.46 4.12
CA VAL A 43 10.44 -28.54 5.25
C VAL A 43 11.16 -29.11 6.48
N SER A 44 12.15 -28.39 7.01
CA SER A 44 12.87 -28.79 8.23
C SER A 44 12.44 -27.91 9.41
N HIS A 45 11.78 -28.50 10.40
CA HIS A 45 11.51 -27.87 11.69
C HIS A 45 12.73 -27.99 12.60
N ARG A 46 13.51 -26.92 12.79
CA ARG A 46 14.41 -26.80 13.95
C ARG A 46 14.41 -25.41 14.55
N ASN A 47 14.29 -25.41 15.88
CA ASN A 47 14.26 -24.30 16.83
C ASN A 47 15.32 -23.23 16.56
N LEU A 48 14.89 -21.97 16.49
CA LEU A 48 15.77 -20.80 16.56
C LEU A 48 15.76 -20.20 17.97
N ILE A 49 16.93 -20.18 18.59
CA ILE A 49 17.26 -19.43 19.80
C ILE A 49 17.62 -18.01 19.37
N TYR A 50 16.92 -17.00 19.88
CA TYR A 50 17.23 -15.58 19.62
C TYR A 50 18.37 -15.07 20.53
N PRO A 51 19.28 -14.19 20.04
CA PRO A 51 20.22 -13.48 20.91
C PRO A 51 19.53 -12.28 21.57
N VAL A 52 19.69 -12.16 22.89
CA VAL A 52 19.23 -11.02 23.70
C VAL A 52 20.22 -9.87 23.54
N PHE A 53 19.75 -8.69 23.12
CA PHE A 53 20.54 -7.46 23.06
C PHE A 53 20.20 -6.57 24.27
N GLU A 54 21.19 -6.24 25.10
CA GLU A 54 21.02 -5.35 26.27
C GLU A 54 20.91 -3.87 25.86
N PRO A 55 20.00 -3.08 26.47
CA PRO A 55 19.93 -1.64 26.23
C PRO A 55 20.88 -0.85 27.14
N ARG A 56 21.61 0.12 26.54
CA ARG A 56 22.43 1.11 27.26
C ARG A 56 21.54 2.17 27.92
N THR A 57 21.90 2.56 29.14
CA THR A 57 21.22 3.50 30.05
C THR A 57 21.51 4.98 29.72
N CYS A 58 20.50 5.85 29.82
CA CYS A 58 20.66 7.32 29.91
C CYS A 58 20.52 7.80 31.38
N PRO A 59 21.15 8.93 31.78
CA PRO A 59 21.15 9.39 33.18
C PRO A 59 19.92 10.28 33.52
N PRO A 60 19.58 10.45 34.83
CA PRO A 60 18.37 11.14 35.26
C PRO A 60 18.56 12.65 35.47
N MET A 61 17.50 13.43 35.23
CA MET A 61 17.36 14.84 35.60
C MET A 61 16.65 14.94 36.96
N SER A 62 17.18 15.79 37.84
CA SER A 62 16.77 16.00 39.24
C SER A 62 15.51 16.87 39.39
N GLU A 63 14.69 16.53 40.38
CA GLU A 63 13.52 17.26 40.87
C GLU A 63 13.83 18.64 41.48
N LEU A 64 12.86 19.56 41.41
CA LEU A 64 12.64 20.59 42.44
C LEU A 64 11.15 20.89 42.60
N THR A 65 10.62 20.52 43.77
CA THR A 65 9.29 20.82 44.30
C THR A 65 9.20 22.25 44.86
N HIS A 66 8.03 22.92 44.79
CA HIS A 66 7.38 23.57 45.96
C HIS A 66 6.00 24.25 45.68
N ARG A 67 4.98 23.76 46.42
CA ARG A 67 3.90 24.41 47.22
C ARG A 67 2.81 25.38 46.67
N HIS A 68 1.56 24.95 46.96
CA HIS A 68 0.37 25.61 47.59
C HIS A 68 -0.37 26.77 46.90
N SER A 69 -1.69 26.63 46.68
CA SER A 69 -2.74 27.21 47.56
C SER A 69 -4.17 26.86 47.10
N HIS A 70 -5.10 26.88 48.06
CA HIS A 70 -6.55 26.75 47.99
C HIS A 70 -7.23 27.67 46.96
N ASP A 71 -8.35 27.22 46.37
CA ASP A 71 -9.57 28.03 46.36
C ASP A 71 -10.88 27.24 46.14
N HIS A 72 -11.96 27.80 46.68
CA HIS A 72 -13.27 27.22 46.90
C HIS A 72 -14.29 27.90 45.97
N LYS A 73 -15.02 27.18 45.09
CA LYS A 73 -16.33 27.67 44.60
C LYS A 73 -17.20 26.59 43.95
N ARG A 74 -18.50 26.73 44.22
CA ARG A 74 -19.63 25.84 43.95
C ARG A 74 -20.43 26.37 42.74
N CYS A 75 -21.16 25.45 42.10
CA CYS A 75 -22.45 25.60 41.40
C CYS A 75 -22.53 25.93 39.88
N CYS A 76 -23.10 24.94 39.17
CA CYS A 76 -24.21 24.99 38.20
C CYS A 76 -23.97 25.29 36.70
N GLY A 77 -24.28 24.26 35.89
CA GLY A 77 -25.14 24.35 34.70
C GLY A 77 -24.48 24.72 33.38
N ASP A 78 -24.37 23.76 32.45
CA ASP A 78 -24.41 24.11 31.03
C ASP A 78 -24.97 22.97 30.18
N GLY A 79 -25.73 23.35 29.16
CA GLY A 79 -26.55 22.48 28.33
C GLY A 79 -25.75 21.51 27.50
N GLY A 80 -26.34 20.34 27.26
CA GLY A 80 -25.81 19.37 26.31
C GLY A 80 -25.77 19.98 24.91
N SER A 81 -24.60 20.46 24.51
CA SER A 81 -24.26 20.68 23.12
C SER A 81 -24.26 19.31 22.44
N GLY A 82 -25.34 19.05 21.68
CA GLY A 82 -25.40 17.91 20.77
C GLY A 82 -24.35 18.09 19.68
N HIS A 83 -23.11 17.72 19.98
CA HIS A 83 -22.07 17.55 18.98
C HIS A 83 -22.55 16.42 18.07
N ILE A 84 -23.04 16.75 16.88
CA ILE A 84 -23.20 15.77 15.81
C ILE A 84 -21.78 15.25 15.56
N PRO A 85 -21.47 13.97 15.81
CA PRO A 85 -20.17 13.44 15.42
C PRO A 85 -20.10 13.56 13.90
N LEU A 86 -19.21 14.42 13.39
CA LEU A 86 -18.86 14.41 11.98
C LEU A 86 -18.41 12.99 11.68
N LYS A 87 -19.22 12.25 10.93
CA LYS A 87 -18.89 10.89 10.50
C LYS A 87 -17.55 10.98 9.77
N GLU A 88 -16.51 10.42 10.36
CA GLU A 88 -15.20 10.37 9.75
C GLU A 88 -15.36 9.71 8.37
N MET A 89 -14.96 10.44 7.32
CA MET A 89 -15.07 9.90 5.98
C MET A 89 -14.13 8.71 5.86
N PRO A 90 -14.59 7.59 5.28
CA PRO A 90 -13.73 6.42 5.12
C PRO A 90 -12.47 6.79 4.32
N THR A 91 -11.35 6.19 4.69
CA THR A 91 -10.07 6.36 4.00
C THR A 91 -10.02 5.47 2.76
N VAL A 92 -9.45 6.00 1.67
CA VAL A 92 -9.21 5.21 0.47
C VAL A 92 -8.01 4.30 0.72
N GLN A 93 -8.16 3.00 0.49
CA GLN A 93 -7.16 1.96 0.75
C GLN A 93 -7.40 0.75 -0.17
N LEU A 94 -6.47 -0.21 -0.16
CA LEU A 94 -6.66 -1.50 -0.84
C LEU A 94 -7.81 -2.28 -0.19
N ASP A 95 -8.74 -2.77 -1.02
CA ASP A 95 -9.96 -3.43 -0.57
C ASP A 95 -9.76 -4.94 -0.41
N THR A 96 -9.78 -5.42 0.83
CA THR A 96 -9.64 -6.83 1.15
C THR A 96 -10.82 -7.70 0.70
N HIS A 97 -11.94 -7.10 0.27
CA HIS A 97 -13.05 -7.82 -0.36
C HIS A 97 -12.87 -7.97 -1.87
N HIS A 98 -11.95 -7.21 -2.48
CA HIS A 98 -11.68 -7.20 -3.91
C HIS A 98 -10.16 -7.38 -4.15
N MET A 99 -9.66 -8.53 -3.73
CA MET A 99 -8.26 -8.96 -3.90
C MET A 99 -8.16 -10.39 -4.43
N GLY A 100 -7.03 -10.71 -5.05
CA GLY A 100 -6.69 -12.06 -5.53
C GLY A 100 -6.51 -13.05 -4.38
N THR A 101 -6.58 -14.34 -4.71
CA THR A 101 -6.61 -15.44 -3.73
C THR A 101 -5.33 -15.55 -2.91
N ASP A 102 -4.18 -15.32 -3.54
CA ASP A 102 -2.86 -15.42 -2.91
C ASP A 102 -2.22 -14.04 -2.63
N VAL A 103 -3.06 -13.00 -2.61
CA VAL A 103 -2.64 -11.64 -2.27
C VAL A 103 -2.63 -11.48 -0.74
N VAL A 104 -1.68 -10.71 -0.23
CA VAL A 104 -1.59 -10.34 1.18
C VAL A 104 -1.59 -8.82 1.29
N ILE A 105 -2.47 -8.29 2.14
CA ILE A 105 -2.61 -6.85 2.39
C ILE A 105 -2.25 -6.56 3.85
N VAL A 106 -1.29 -5.65 4.07
CA VAL A 106 -0.79 -5.27 5.41
C VAL A 106 -0.68 -3.74 5.53
N LYS A 107 -0.18 -3.22 6.67
CA LYS A 107 -0.05 -1.77 6.93
C LYS A 107 -1.37 -1.01 6.78
N SER A 108 -2.45 -1.55 7.34
CA SER A 108 -3.78 -0.96 7.29
C SER A 108 -4.26 -0.68 5.86
N GLY A 109 -4.17 -1.67 4.98
CA GLY A 109 -4.66 -1.54 3.59
C GLY A 109 -3.73 -0.75 2.67
N ARG A 110 -2.47 -0.50 3.08
CA ARG A 110 -1.52 0.30 2.30
C ARG A 110 -0.42 -0.48 1.60
N ARG A 111 -0.18 -1.74 1.98
CA ARG A 111 0.88 -2.56 1.39
C ARG A 111 0.29 -3.83 0.79
N ILE A 112 0.75 -4.18 -0.40
CA ILE A 112 0.41 -5.42 -1.11
C ILE A 112 1.67 -6.26 -1.36
N CYS A 113 1.56 -7.57 -1.13
CA CYS A 113 2.52 -8.60 -1.51
C CYS A 113 1.80 -9.93 -1.85
N GLY A 114 2.54 -10.98 -2.22
CA GLY A 114 1.98 -12.27 -2.65
C GLY A 114 1.83 -12.36 -4.17
N THR A 115 0.78 -13.05 -4.64
CA THR A 115 0.50 -13.25 -6.08
C THR A 115 -0.96 -12.91 -6.41
N GLY A 116 -1.15 -11.94 -7.31
CA GLY A 116 -2.46 -11.47 -7.77
C GLY A 116 -2.59 -9.95 -7.66
N GLY A 117 -3.80 -9.43 -7.79
CA GLY A 117 -4.08 -8.00 -7.68
C GLY A 117 -5.19 -7.63 -6.73
N CYS A 118 -5.33 -6.33 -6.49
CA CYS A 118 -6.29 -5.74 -5.57
C CYS A 118 -6.81 -4.42 -6.15
N LEU A 119 -8.12 -4.19 -6.00
CA LEU A 119 -8.73 -2.88 -6.25
C LEU A 119 -8.65 -2.01 -5.00
N ALA A 120 -8.68 -0.69 -5.17
CA ALA A 120 -8.99 0.20 -4.06
C ALA A 120 -10.48 0.16 -3.72
N ASN A 121 -10.83 0.56 -2.50
CA ASN A 121 -12.20 0.57 -1.99
C ASN A 121 -13.06 1.76 -2.50
N ALA A 122 -12.50 2.68 -3.29
CA ALA A 122 -13.21 3.83 -3.85
C ALA A 122 -13.09 3.87 -5.38
N PRO A 123 -14.22 4.02 -6.10
CA PRO A 123 -14.19 4.22 -7.55
C PRO A 123 -13.69 5.62 -7.91
N LEU A 124 -13.17 5.77 -9.12
CA LEU A 124 -12.82 7.07 -9.69
C LEU A 124 -14.07 7.72 -10.28
N HIS A 125 -14.93 8.31 -9.45
CA HIS A 125 -16.13 9.03 -9.92
C HIS A 125 -15.87 10.53 -10.17
N GLN A 126 -14.81 11.08 -9.61
CA GLN A 126 -14.41 12.47 -9.81
C GLN A 126 -13.70 12.66 -11.15
N ASN A 127 -13.89 13.84 -11.76
CA ASN A 127 -13.37 14.16 -13.08
C ASN A 127 -11.85 13.97 -13.23
N LYS A 128 -11.07 14.15 -12.16
CA LYS A 128 -9.61 14.08 -12.16
C LYS A 128 -9.08 13.48 -10.87
N SER A 129 -8.44 12.34 -10.96
CA SER A 129 -7.92 11.59 -9.82
C SER A 129 -6.41 11.38 -9.89
N TYR A 130 -5.74 11.48 -8.75
CA TYR A 130 -4.32 11.18 -8.58
C TYR A 130 -4.10 10.20 -7.43
N PHE A 131 -3.19 9.25 -7.64
CA PHE A 131 -2.74 8.28 -6.64
C PHE A 131 -1.33 7.81 -6.95
N GLU A 132 -0.60 7.33 -5.94
CA GLU A 132 0.78 6.87 -6.11
C GLU A 132 0.99 5.46 -5.58
N PHE A 133 2.00 4.80 -6.12
CA PHE A 133 2.55 3.56 -5.60
C PHE A 133 4.06 3.69 -5.44
N LYS A 134 4.56 3.31 -4.27
CA LYS A 134 5.99 3.18 -4.00
C LYS A 134 6.41 1.73 -4.18
N ILE A 135 7.44 1.50 -4.98
CA ILE A 135 8.01 0.18 -5.22
C ILE A 135 8.95 -0.12 -4.05
N GLN A 136 8.52 -0.97 -3.12
CA GLN A 136 9.36 -1.35 -1.96
C GLN A 136 10.33 -2.46 -2.33
N SER A 137 9.86 -3.44 -3.09
CA SER A 137 10.69 -4.44 -3.74
C SER A 137 10.12 -4.77 -5.11
N THR A 138 11.00 -4.91 -6.10
CA THR A 138 10.63 -5.23 -7.47
C THR A 138 10.39 -6.73 -7.63
N GLY A 139 9.99 -7.11 -8.84
CA GLY A 139 9.49 -8.43 -9.19
C GLY A 139 8.52 -8.24 -10.35
N VAL A 140 7.45 -9.03 -10.39
CA VAL A 140 6.38 -8.85 -11.36
C VAL A 140 5.27 -8.02 -10.75
N TRP A 141 5.10 -6.78 -11.22
CA TRP A 141 4.02 -5.92 -10.74
C TRP A 141 3.41 -5.11 -11.88
N GLY A 142 2.28 -4.48 -11.56
CA GLY A 142 1.70 -3.44 -12.40
C GLY A 142 0.62 -2.66 -11.66
N ILE A 143 0.39 -1.44 -12.10
CA ILE A 143 -0.49 -0.45 -11.48
C ILE A 143 -1.30 0.28 -12.55
N GLY A 144 -2.51 0.71 -12.22
CA GLY A 144 -3.34 1.43 -13.18
C GLY A 144 -4.78 1.53 -12.73
N VAL A 145 -5.70 1.31 -13.68
CA VAL A 145 -7.14 1.30 -13.43
C VAL A 145 -7.79 0.01 -13.93
N ALA A 146 -8.81 -0.44 -13.22
CA ALA A 146 -9.61 -1.58 -13.63
C ALA A 146 -11.08 -1.45 -13.21
N THR A 147 -11.96 -2.15 -13.92
CA THR A 147 -13.35 -2.34 -13.49
C THR A 147 -13.45 -3.48 -12.48
N GLN A 148 -14.55 -3.56 -11.72
CA GLN A 148 -14.82 -4.69 -10.80
C GLN A 148 -14.90 -6.06 -11.50
N LYS A 149 -14.99 -6.11 -12.83
CA LYS A 149 -15.03 -7.35 -13.61
C LYS A 149 -13.65 -7.96 -13.88
N VAL A 150 -12.57 -7.27 -13.50
CA VAL A 150 -11.20 -7.75 -13.72
C VAL A 150 -10.95 -9.07 -12.98
N ASN A 151 -10.23 -9.99 -13.63
CA ASN A 151 -9.75 -11.18 -12.95
C ASN A 151 -8.53 -10.85 -12.10
N LEU A 152 -8.71 -10.76 -10.78
CA LEU A 152 -7.66 -10.40 -9.83
C LEU A 152 -6.58 -11.50 -9.62
N ASN A 153 -6.82 -12.72 -10.09
CA ASN A 153 -5.80 -13.78 -10.09
C ASN A 153 -4.96 -13.80 -11.38
N GLN A 154 -5.28 -12.94 -12.36
CA GLN A 154 -4.55 -12.90 -13.61
C GLN A 154 -3.34 -11.97 -13.52
N VAL A 155 -2.15 -12.57 -13.53
CA VAL A 155 -0.88 -11.85 -13.65
C VAL A 155 -0.19 -12.24 -14.97
N PRO A 156 0.26 -11.28 -15.80
CA PRO A 156 0.05 -9.84 -15.69
C PRO A 156 -1.39 -9.41 -16.08
N MET A 157 -1.85 -8.29 -15.54
CA MET A 157 -3.10 -7.63 -15.95
C MET A 157 -2.93 -6.88 -17.29
N GLY A 158 -4.02 -6.29 -17.79
CA GLY A 158 -4.05 -5.59 -19.09
C GLY A 158 -4.21 -6.54 -20.29
N ARG A 159 -4.55 -7.82 -20.06
CA ARG A 159 -4.82 -8.80 -21.13
C ARG A 159 -6.29 -8.83 -21.57
N ASP A 160 -7.16 -8.11 -20.86
CA ASP A 160 -8.59 -8.03 -21.13
C ASP A 160 -9.05 -6.57 -21.22
N THR A 161 -10.34 -6.38 -21.50
CA THR A 161 -10.95 -5.04 -21.58
C THR A 161 -11.25 -4.44 -20.20
N ASN A 162 -10.99 -5.15 -19.11
CA ASN A 162 -11.38 -4.74 -17.76
C ASN A 162 -10.25 -4.04 -17.02
N SER A 163 -9.04 -3.99 -17.59
CA SER A 163 -7.85 -3.41 -16.96
C SER A 163 -7.01 -2.61 -17.96
N LEU A 164 -6.44 -1.49 -17.49
CA LEU A 164 -5.43 -0.69 -18.16
C LEU A 164 -4.31 -0.44 -17.14
N VAL A 165 -3.12 -0.98 -17.40
CA VAL A 165 -2.04 -1.01 -16.41
C VAL A 165 -0.69 -0.68 -17.02
N LEU A 166 0.12 0.07 -16.28
CA LEU A 166 1.57 0.10 -16.42
C LEU A 166 2.14 -1.17 -15.77
N ARG A 167 2.98 -1.89 -16.50
CA ARG A 167 3.70 -3.08 -16.01
C ARG A 167 5.12 -2.71 -15.58
N HIS A 168 5.73 -3.59 -14.78
CA HIS A 168 7.11 -3.45 -14.29
C HIS A 168 8.17 -3.20 -15.37
N ASP A 169 7.96 -3.66 -16.61
CA ASP A 169 8.86 -3.45 -17.75
C ASP A 169 8.66 -2.09 -18.45
N GLY A 170 7.85 -1.21 -17.86
CA GLY A 170 7.53 0.12 -18.39
C GLY A 170 6.47 0.13 -19.48
N SER A 171 5.90 -1.01 -19.85
CA SER A 171 4.86 -1.08 -20.87
C SER A 171 3.47 -0.81 -20.32
N VAL A 172 2.63 -0.11 -21.09
CA VAL A 172 1.23 0.15 -20.73
C VAL A 172 0.34 -0.76 -21.57
N TYR A 173 -0.45 -1.61 -20.93
CA TYR A 173 -1.26 -2.63 -21.59
C TYR A 173 -2.75 -2.49 -21.28
N HIS A 174 -3.55 -2.71 -22.32
CA HIS A 174 -5.00 -2.87 -22.24
C HIS A 174 -5.49 -3.77 -23.38
N ASN A 175 -6.41 -4.68 -23.09
CA ASN A 175 -6.94 -5.64 -24.08
C ASN A 175 -5.86 -6.45 -24.81
N ASN A 176 -4.81 -6.83 -24.06
CA ASN A 176 -3.63 -7.55 -24.57
C ASN A 176 -2.85 -6.80 -25.67
N GLU A 177 -3.02 -5.48 -25.75
CA GLU A 177 -2.29 -4.60 -26.66
C GLU A 177 -1.46 -3.59 -25.88
N GLU A 178 -0.22 -3.39 -26.32
CA GLU A 178 0.64 -2.32 -25.81
C GLU A 178 0.11 -0.98 -26.33
N LYS A 179 -0.32 -0.12 -25.42
CA LYS A 179 -0.88 1.20 -25.73
C LYS A 179 0.20 2.28 -25.73
N ASN A 180 1.19 2.13 -24.87
CA ASN A 180 2.32 3.04 -24.76
C ASN A 180 3.47 2.36 -24.00
N ARG A 181 4.63 3.00 -23.92
CA ARG A 181 5.79 2.50 -23.18
C ARG A 181 6.63 3.64 -22.64
N LEU A 182 7.09 3.50 -21.39
CA LEU A 182 8.06 4.40 -20.79
C LEU A 182 9.41 4.30 -21.52
N PRO A 183 10.16 5.41 -21.66
CA PRO A 183 11.53 5.37 -22.17
C PRO A 183 12.41 4.38 -21.39
N ALA A 184 13.32 3.67 -22.08
CA ALA A 184 14.17 2.65 -21.46
C ALA A 184 15.08 3.18 -20.33
N ASN A 185 15.40 4.48 -20.35
CA ASN A 185 16.16 5.16 -19.30
C ASN A 185 15.29 5.68 -18.13
N SER A 186 14.01 5.29 -18.09
CA SER A 186 13.05 5.70 -17.07
C SER A 186 12.16 4.53 -16.65
N LEU A 187 12.72 3.33 -16.65
CA LEU A 187 12.08 2.14 -16.08
C LEU A 187 12.05 2.27 -14.55
N PRO A 188 10.87 2.14 -13.91
CA PRO A 188 10.74 2.25 -12.47
C PRO A 188 11.60 1.21 -11.74
N GLN A 189 12.30 1.64 -10.70
CA GLN A 189 13.18 0.82 -9.86
C GLN A 189 12.67 0.71 -8.42
N GLU A 190 13.29 -0.16 -7.63
CA GLU A 190 13.05 -0.20 -6.19
C GLU A 190 13.35 1.18 -5.55
N GLY A 191 12.44 1.61 -4.69
CA GLY A 191 12.46 2.92 -4.04
C GLY A 191 11.72 4.01 -4.80
N ASP A 192 11.47 3.85 -6.10
CA ASP A 192 10.76 4.84 -6.91
C ASP A 192 9.28 4.94 -6.53
N ILE A 193 8.73 6.12 -6.78
CA ILE A 193 7.32 6.44 -6.62
C ILE A 193 6.72 6.66 -8.00
N VAL A 194 5.74 5.83 -8.35
CA VAL A 194 4.98 5.95 -9.60
C VAL A 194 3.64 6.59 -9.30
N GLY A 195 3.42 7.77 -9.85
CA GLY A 195 2.16 8.51 -9.78
C GLY A 195 1.30 8.25 -11.00
N ILE A 196 -0.01 8.13 -10.80
CA ILE A 196 -0.99 7.94 -11.88
C ILE A 196 -2.02 9.05 -11.80
N THR A 197 -2.26 9.70 -12.95
CA THR A 197 -3.41 10.56 -13.16
C THR A 197 -4.44 9.87 -14.04
N TYR A 198 -5.72 10.03 -13.73
CA TYR A 198 -6.82 9.53 -14.56
C TYR A 198 -7.96 10.55 -14.60
N ASP A 199 -8.46 10.85 -15.80
CA ASP A 199 -9.53 11.84 -16.01
C ASP A 199 -10.70 11.34 -16.88
N HIS A 200 -10.85 10.02 -16.99
CA HIS A 200 -11.80 9.31 -17.88
C HIS A 200 -11.51 9.41 -19.38
N VAL A 201 -10.71 10.37 -19.82
CA VAL A 201 -10.24 10.44 -21.21
C VAL A 201 -8.96 9.63 -21.35
N GLU A 202 -8.01 9.82 -20.44
CA GLU A 202 -6.73 9.12 -20.43
C GLU A 202 -6.19 8.82 -19.03
N MET A 203 -5.31 7.82 -18.99
CA MET A 203 -4.39 7.56 -17.89
C MET A 203 -3.02 8.13 -18.28
N ASN A 204 -2.35 8.85 -17.39
CA ASN A 204 -0.97 9.31 -17.60
C ASN A 204 -0.08 9.00 -16.39
N LEU A 205 1.22 8.91 -16.66
CA LEU A 205 2.21 8.35 -15.74
C LEU A 205 3.22 9.40 -15.27
N TYR A 206 3.58 9.31 -14.00
CA TYR A 206 4.59 10.13 -13.35
C TYR A 206 5.60 9.21 -12.66
N LEU A 207 6.89 9.54 -12.74
CA LEU A 207 7.95 8.85 -12.01
C LEU A 207 8.67 9.87 -11.13
N ASN A 208 8.65 9.65 -9.82
CA ASN A 208 9.23 10.55 -8.82
C ASN A 208 8.77 12.00 -8.99
N GLY A 209 7.47 12.19 -9.25
CA GLY A 209 6.83 13.49 -9.48
C GLY A 209 7.05 14.11 -10.87
N LYS A 210 7.89 13.50 -11.72
CA LYS A 210 8.11 13.96 -13.10
C LYS A 210 7.10 13.32 -14.05
N ASN A 211 6.42 14.14 -14.86
CA ASN A 211 5.54 13.64 -15.91
C ASN A 211 6.34 12.88 -16.97
N MET A 212 5.92 11.65 -17.27
CA MET A 212 6.57 10.80 -18.26
C MET A 212 6.05 11.01 -19.68
N HIS A 213 5.00 11.82 -19.86
CA HIS A 213 4.35 12.08 -21.15
C HIS A 213 4.00 10.79 -21.89
N CYS A 214 3.47 9.82 -21.15
CA CYS A 214 3.16 8.47 -21.61
C CYS A 214 1.66 8.19 -21.40
N PRO A 215 0.76 8.93 -22.08
CA PRO A 215 -0.67 8.75 -21.89
C PRO A 215 -1.16 7.47 -22.58
N ALA A 216 -2.23 6.89 -22.04
CA ALA A 216 -2.99 5.82 -22.66
C ALA A 216 -4.49 6.10 -22.52
N SER A 217 -5.26 5.84 -23.59
CA SER A 217 -6.71 6.08 -23.58
C SER A 217 -7.41 5.33 -22.47
N GLY A 218 -8.32 6.00 -21.76
CA GLY A 218 -9.08 5.44 -20.66
C GLY A 218 -9.99 4.29 -21.08
N ILE A 219 -10.44 3.52 -20.09
CA ILE A 219 -11.34 2.37 -20.29
C ILE A 219 -12.76 2.70 -19.88
N ARG A 220 -13.73 1.96 -20.42
CA ARG A 220 -15.16 2.19 -20.17
C ARG A 220 -15.62 1.55 -18.86
N GLY A 221 -16.64 2.14 -18.26
CA GLY A 221 -17.29 1.66 -17.04
C GLY A 221 -16.79 2.34 -15.77
N THR A 222 -17.35 1.96 -14.63
CA THR A 222 -16.84 2.41 -13.33
C THR A 222 -15.51 1.74 -13.05
N VAL A 223 -14.47 2.56 -12.87
CA VAL A 223 -13.10 2.09 -12.66
C VAL A 223 -12.60 2.44 -11.27
N TYR A 224 -11.64 1.65 -10.82
CA TYR A 224 -10.97 1.74 -9.53
C TYR A 224 -9.46 1.72 -9.78
N PRO A 225 -8.64 2.36 -8.92
CA PRO A 225 -7.23 2.05 -8.87
C PRO A 225 -7.03 0.55 -8.70
N VAL A 226 -6.09 -0.01 -9.45
CA VAL A 226 -5.70 -1.42 -9.35
C VAL A 226 -4.18 -1.53 -9.24
N VAL A 227 -3.75 -2.52 -8.47
CA VAL A 227 -2.36 -2.97 -8.37
C VAL A 227 -2.32 -4.49 -8.43
N TYR A 228 -1.31 -5.05 -9.08
CA TYR A 228 -0.99 -6.47 -8.97
C TYR A 228 0.49 -6.67 -8.66
N VAL A 229 0.78 -7.78 -7.99
CA VAL A 229 2.11 -8.22 -7.59
C VAL A 229 2.24 -9.73 -7.79
N ASP A 230 3.46 -10.17 -8.04
CA ASP A 230 3.92 -11.54 -8.15
C ASP A 230 5.45 -11.53 -8.10
N ASP A 231 6.08 -12.70 -8.03
CA ASP A 231 7.54 -12.87 -7.96
C ASP A 231 8.18 -11.98 -6.87
N SER A 232 7.63 -12.09 -5.66
CA SER A 232 8.10 -11.36 -4.46
C SER A 232 7.96 -9.83 -4.49
N ALA A 233 7.27 -9.25 -5.49
CA ALA A 233 7.06 -7.81 -5.54
C ALA A 233 6.27 -7.28 -4.33
N ILE A 234 6.69 -6.12 -3.81
CA ILE A 234 6.03 -5.43 -2.68
C ILE A 234 5.82 -3.98 -3.05
N LEU A 235 4.56 -3.54 -3.05
CA LEU A 235 4.17 -2.17 -3.36
C LEU A 235 3.40 -1.54 -2.19
N ASP A 236 3.69 -0.28 -1.91
CA ASP A 236 2.90 0.56 -0.99
C ASP A 236 2.06 1.55 -1.78
N CYS A 237 0.76 1.67 -1.48
CA CYS A 237 -0.13 2.63 -2.11
C CYS A 237 -0.27 3.91 -1.27
N GLN A 238 -0.43 5.03 -1.98
CA GLN A 238 -0.66 6.35 -1.44
C GLN A 238 -1.89 6.97 -2.14
N PHE A 239 -3.03 6.97 -1.44
CA PHE A 239 -4.28 7.56 -1.95
C PHE A 239 -4.57 8.95 -1.35
N SER A 240 -3.87 9.34 -0.29
CA SER A 240 -3.83 10.68 0.32
C SER A 240 -2.38 10.98 0.70
N ASP A 241 -2.04 12.19 1.17
CA ASP A 241 -0.71 12.49 1.75
C ASP A 241 0.48 12.05 0.85
N PHE A 242 0.42 12.47 -0.42
CA PHE A 242 1.35 12.05 -1.47
C PHE A 242 2.80 12.42 -1.19
N TYR A 243 3.72 11.59 -1.70
CA TYR A 243 5.15 11.91 -1.69
C TYR A 243 5.47 13.07 -2.64
N HIS A 244 4.75 13.16 -3.75
CA HIS A 244 4.85 14.27 -4.70
C HIS A 244 3.53 15.02 -4.79
N THR A 245 3.61 16.35 -4.90
CA THR A 245 2.42 17.18 -5.08
C THR A 245 1.63 16.73 -6.30
N ALA A 246 0.33 16.50 -6.12
CA ALA A 246 -0.55 16.09 -7.20
C ALA A 246 -0.48 17.10 -8.38
N PRO A 247 -0.48 16.63 -9.63
CA PRO A 247 -0.45 17.51 -10.80
C PRO A 247 -1.63 18.49 -10.82
N HIS A 248 -1.45 19.65 -11.45
CA HIS A 248 -2.45 20.72 -11.46
C HIS A 248 -3.83 20.23 -11.94
N GLY A 249 -4.85 20.44 -11.10
CA GLY A 249 -6.23 20.06 -11.36
C GLY A 249 -6.55 18.60 -11.07
N PHE A 250 -5.59 17.79 -10.62
CA PHE A 250 -5.81 16.44 -10.12
C PHE A 250 -5.74 16.43 -8.59
N GLU A 251 -6.62 15.63 -7.99
CA GLU A 251 -6.75 15.55 -6.53
C GLU A 251 -6.79 14.09 -6.08
N LYS A 252 -6.65 13.89 -4.76
CA LYS A 252 -6.86 12.57 -4.15
C LYS A 252 -8.25 12.05 -4.42
N ILE A 253 -8.40 10.72 -4.39
CA ILE A 253 -9.69 10.05 -4.58
C ILE A 253 -10.59 10.36 -3.38
N LEU A 254 -11.81 10.77 -3.66
CA LEU A 254 -12.84 11.05 -2.65
C LEU A 254 -13.97 10.03 -2.76
N PHE A 255 -14.50 9.61 -1.61
CA PHE A 255 -15.80 8.93 -1.57
C PHE A 255 -16.90 9.93 -1.89
N GLU A 256 -17.91 9.50 -2.65
CA GLU A 256 -19.13 10.29 -2.81
C GLU A 256 -19.77 10.55 -1.45
N GLN A 257 -19.97 11.82 -1.12
CA GLN A 257 -20.82 12.19 0.01
C GLN A 257 -22.27 11.93 -0.39
N GLN A 258 -22.93 10.98 0.28
CA GLN A 258 -24.39 10.90 0.23
C GLN A 258 -24.94 12.16 0.93
N ILE A 259 -25.34 13.15 0.13
CA ILE A 259 -26.21 14.23 0.59
C ILE A 259 -27.60 13.62 0.81
N PHE A 260 -27.99 13.51 2.09
CA PHE A 260 -29.35 13.15 2.50
C PHE A 260 -30.24 14.40 2.53
#